data_AF-A0A7J6UI80-F1
#
_entry.id   AF-A0A7J6UI80-F1
#
_cell.length_a   1.000
_cell.length_b   1.000
_cell.length_c   1.000
_cell.angle_alpha   90.00
_cell.angle_beta   90.00
_cell.angle_gamma   90.00
#
_symmetry.space_group_name_H-M   'P 1'
#
loop_
_entity.id
_entity.type
_entity.pdbx_description
1 polymer ?
#
loop_
_entity_poly.entity_id
_entity_poly.type
_entity_poly.pdbx_seq_one_letter_code
_entity_poly.pdbx_strand_id
1 'polypeptide(L)'
;ETATVDFPHLVSVCVTAAQGAAGIIQDVYDKGSLGLVEKGNGVDAFTGRPMDDPQTEADRRAEAFVMSIIKSQVPNLDPTTIIGEESEEGETEASQSEAVGAVRDCRASRGSPVFSESVLSAWPNELKSVSASSLALWVDPLDGTSEFTRGNLGSVTTLIGISVNGRATAG
;
A
#
# COMPACT_ATOMS: atom_id res chain seq x y z
N GLU A 1 -14.98 1.68 25.14
CA GLU A 1 -14.69 0.43 24.41
C GLU A 1 -13.44 0.62 23.59
N THR A 2 -12.59 -0.39 23.49
CA THR A 2 -11.51 -0.41 22.50
C THR A 2 -12.11 -0.53 21.12
N ALA A 3 -11.77 0.39 20.21
CA ALA A 3 -12.22 0.30 18.82
C ALA A 3 -11.79 -1.04 18.21
N THR A 4 -12.69 -1.70 17.49
CA THR A 4 -12.42 -2.96 16.81
C THR A 4 -12.56 -2.80 15.31
N VAL A 5 -11.80 -3.62 14.58
CA VAL A 5 -11.77 -3.67 13.13
C VAL A 5 -12.25 -5.04 12.69
N ASP A 6 -13.20 -5.07 11.76
CA ASP A 6 -13.53 -6.26 10.98
C ASP A 6 -12.33 -6.59 10.10
N PHE A 7 -11.59 -7.62 10.51
CA PHE A 7 -10.30 -7.95 9.91
C PHE A 7 -10.45 -8.63 8.53
N PRO A 8 -11.42 -9.55 8.27
CA PRO A 8 -11.74 -9.95 6.91
C PRO A 8 -12.04 -8.78 5.97
N HIS A 9 -12.82 -7.80 6.42
CA HIS A 9 -13.09 -6.58 5.65
C HIS A 9 -11.81 -5.78 5.39
N LEU A 10 -10.96 -5.58 6.41
CA LEU A 10 -9.66 -4.92 6.25
C LEU A 10 -8.79 -5.60 5.18
N VAL A 11 -8.65 -6.92 5.21
CA VAL A 11 -7.86 -7.64 4.21
C VAL A 11 -8.49 -7.50 2.81
N SER A 12 -9.82 -7.56 2.70
CA SER A 12 -10.53 -7.33 1.43
C SER A 12 -10.29 -5.92 0.87
N VAL A 13 -10.25 -4.90 1.74
CA VAL A 13 -9.91 -3.53 1.36
C VAL A 13 -8.45 -3.44 0.88
N CYS A 14 -7.51 -4.12 1.55
CA CYS A 14 -6.10 -4.15 1.15
C CYS A 14 -5.91 -4.77 -0.25
N VAL A 15 -6.60 -5.88 -0.55
CA VAL A 15 -6.56 -6.48 -1.90
C VAL A 15 -7.09 -5.50 -2.95
N THR A 16 -8.19 -4.81 -2.66
CA THR A 16 -8.74 -3.79 -3.56
C THR A 16 -7.78 -2.62 -3.75
N ALA A 17 -7.12 -2.19 -2.68
CA ALA A 17 -6.11 -1.13 -2.71
C ALA A 17 -4.90 -1.52 -3.57
N ALA A 18 -4.38 -2.73 -3.40
CA ALA A 18 -3.27 -3.25 -4.20
C ALA A 18 -3.62 -3.37 -5.70
N GLN A 19 -4.84 -3.81 -6.03
CA GLN A 19 -5.32 -3.86 -7.42
C GLN A 19 -5.42 -2.47 -8.06
N GLY A 20 -5.90 -1.47 -7.31
CA GLY A 20 -5.96 -0.10 -7.80
C GLY A 20 -4.57 0.54 -7.93
N ALA A 21 -3.67 0.26 -6.99
CA ALA A 21 -2.26 0.67 -7.08
C ALA A 21 -1.59 0.11 -8.34
N ALA A 22 -1.80 -1.18 -8.64
CA ALA A 22 -1.27 -1.80 -9.86
C ALA A 22 -1.72 -1.08 -11.14
N GLY A 23 -2.99 -0.64 -11.21
CA GLY A 23 -3.49 0.16 -12.33
C GLY A 23 -2.78 1.51 -12.45
N ILE A 24 -2.54 2.20 -11.34
CA ILE A 24 -1.80 3.46 -11.30
C ILE A 24 -0.35 3.27 -11.78
N ILE A 25 0.31 2.20 -11.31
CA ILE A 25 1.69 1.87 -11.69
C ILE A 25 1.78 1.61 -13.20
N GLN A 26 0.83 0.85 -13.75
CA GLN A 26 0.73 0.59 -15.20
C GLN A 26 0.51 1.88 -16.00
N ASP A 27 -0.41 2.74 -15.56
CA ASP A 27 -0.69 4.03 -16.21
C ASP A 27 0.55 4.94 -16.26
N VAL A 28 1.32 5.02 -15.15
CA VAL A 28 2.55 5.80 -15.09
C VAL A 28 3.62 5.22 -16.03
N TYR A 29 3.75 3.89 -16.08
CA TYR A 29 4.67 3.23 -16.99
C TYR A 29 4.32 3.49 -18.46
N ASP A 30 3.04 3.31 -18.83
CA ASP A 30 2.55 3.49 -20.20
C ASP A 30 2.62 4.95 -20.67
N LYS A 31 2.49 5.91 -19.75
CA LYS A 31 2.73 7.35 -20.01
C LYS A 31 4.18 7.63 -20.42
N GLY A 32 5.14 6.77 -20.05
CA GLY A 32 6.55 6.85 -20.43
C GLY A 32 7.35 7.96 -19.73
N SER A 33 6.72 8.73 -18.85
CA SER A 33 7.35 9.79 -18.04
C SER A 33 7.25 9.42 -16.57
N LEU A 34 8.26 8.70 -16.07
CA LEU A 34 8.25 8.11 -14.72
C LEU A 34 8.33 9.15 -13.59
N GLY A 35 8.74 10.39 -13.85
CA GLY A 35 8.84 11.41 -12.79
C GLY A 35 9.83 11.03 -11.69
N LEU A 36 11.02 10.56 -12.11
CA LEU A 36 12.05 10.02 -11.24
C LEU A 36 12.66 11.08 -10.30
N VAL A 37 12.85 10.70 -9.05
CA VAL A 37 13.51 11.45 -7.97
C VAL A 37 14.54 10.51 -7.35
N GLU A 38 15.80 10.95 -7.25
CA GLU A 38 16.87 10.17 -6.59
C GLU A 38 16.90 10.56 -5.10
N LYS A 39 16.58 9.62 -4.20
CA LYS A 39 16.58 9.83 -2.74
C LYS A 39 17.97 9.58 -2.14
N GLY A 40 18.75 8.69 -2.75
CA GLY A 40 20.07 8.28 -2.30
C GLY A 40 21.19 9.25 -2.70
N ASN A 41 22.04 9.62 -1.74
CA ASN A 41 23.34 10.20 -2.05
C ASN A 41 24.48 9.39 -1.40
N GLY A 42 25.54 9.14 -2.17
CA GLY A 42 26.75 8.52 -1.65
C GLY A 42 26.96 7.07 -2.10
N VAL A 43 27.61 6.31 -1.22
CA VAL A 43 28.04 4.93 -1.48
C VAL A 43 27.56 4.03 -0.35
N ASP A 44 27.00 2.89 -0.70
CA ASP A 44 26.63 1.87 0.26
C ASP A 44 27.88 1.41 1.03
N ALA A 45 27.86 1.55 2.35
CA ALA A 45 29.04 1.36 3.19
C ALA A 45 29.54 -0.10 3.22
N PHE A 46 28.69 -1.05 2.82
CA PHE A 46 29.00 -2.48 2.84
C PHE A 46 29.55 -2.99 1.50
N THR A 47 28.98 -2.51 0.39
CA THR A 47 29.30 -2.94 -0.98
C THR A 47 30.21 -1.96 -1.73
N GLY A 48 30.31 -0.71 -1.25
CA GLY A 48 31.08 0.37 -1.88
C GLY A 48 30.52 0.86 -3.21
N ARG A 49 29.28 0.46 -3.57
CA ARG A 49 28.61 0.88 -4.80
C ARG A 49 27.86 2.19 -4.58
N PRO A 50 27.64 3.01 -5.63
CA PRO A 50 26.69 4.10 -5.57
C PRO A 50 25.36 3.61 -5.01
N MET A 51 24.80 4.36 -4.07
CA MET A 51 23.47 4.09 -3.55
C MET A 51 22.46 4.66 -4.55
N ASP A 52 21.99 3.80 -5.45
CA ASP A 52 20.89 4.11 -6.35
C ASP A 52 19.59 3.84 -5.59
N ASP A 53 18.86 4.90 -5.25
CA ASP A 53 17.60 4.83 -4.50
C ASP A 53 16.55 5.68 -5.23
N PRO A 54 16.07 5.17 -6.38
CA PRO A 54 15.13 5.89 -7.21
C PRO A 54 13.72 5.80 -6.63
N GLN A 55 12.99 6.89 -6.77
CA GLN A 55 11.56 7.00 -6.50
C GLN A 55 10.87 7.55 -7.75
N THR A 56 9.69 7.06 -8.10
CA THR A 56 8.94 7.52 -9.28
C THR A 56 7.57 8.09 -8.92
N GLU A 57 6.90 8.68 -9.91
CA GLU A 57 5.49 9.09 -9.81
C GLU A 57 4.58 7.90 -9.45
N ALA A 58 4.96 6.68 -9.84
CA ALA A 58 4.20 5.48 -9.56
C ALA A 58 4.19 5.17 -8.06
N ASP A 59 5.34 5.20 -7.39
CA ASP A 59 5.49 4.92 -5.95
C ASP A 59 4.61 5.88 -5.12
N ARG A 60 4.79 7.19 -5.36
CA ARG A 60 4.06 8.27 -4.67
C ARG A 60 2.55 8.16 -4.85
N ARG A 61 2.08 7.97 -6.09
CA ARG A 61 0.64 7.91 -6.40
C ARG A 61 0.02 6.61 -5.91
N ALA A 62 0.71 5.49 -6.01
CA ALA A 62 0.25 4.21 -5.51
C ALA A 62 0.11 4.24 -3.98
N GLU A 63 1.07 4.78 -3.25
CA GLU A 63 0.96 4.91 -1.79
C GLU A 63 -0.21 5.80 -1.38
N ALA A 64 -0.32 7.00 -1.97
CA ALA A 64 -1.39 7.93 -1.66
C ALA A 64 -2.78 7.30 -1.94
N PHE A 65 -2.89 6.51 -3.00
CA PHE A 65 -4.09 5.75 -3.30
C PHE A 65 -4.37 4.66 -2.26
N VAL A 66 -3.40 3.81 -1.93
CA VAL A 66 -3.56 2.74 -0.93
C VAL A 66 -3.98 3.31 0.42
N MET A 67 -3.26 4.34 0.89
CA MET A 67 -3.56 5.02 2.14
C MET A 67 -4.98 5.59 2.17
N SER A 68 -5.40 6.29 1.12
CA SER A 68 -6.71 6.93 1.07
C SER A 68 -7.86 5.92 1.01
N ILE A 69 -7.69 4.81 0.30
CA ILE A 69 -8.66 3.71 0.26
C ILE A 69 -8.80 3.05 1.64
N ILE A 70 -7.70 2.70 2.31
CA ILE A 70 -7.74 2.06 3.62
C ILE A 70 -8.37 3.01 4.66
N LYS A 71 -7.91 4.26 4.73
CA LYS A 71 -8.42 5.28 5.68
C LYS A 71 -9.91 5.58 5.46
N SER A 72 -10.39 5.54 4.21
CA SER A 72 -11.80 5.82 3.90
C SER A 72 -12.73 4.62 4.13
N GLN A 73 -12.26 3.39 3.91
CA GLN A 73 -13.08 2.19 3.99
C GLN A 73 -12.98 1.44 5.32
N VAL A 74 -12.01 1.78 6.18
CA VAL A 74 -11.81 1.20 7.51
C VAL A 74 -11.68 2.31 8.57
N PRO A 75 -12.74 3.10 8.82
CA PRO A 75 -12.66 4.30 9.66
C PRO A 75 -12.36 4.04 11.15
N ASN A 76 -12.49 2.78 11.60
CA ASN A 76 -12.16 2.37 12.97
C ASN A 76 -10.67 2.04 13.16
N LEU A 77 -9.89 1.99 12.08
CA LEU A 77 -8.44 1.79 12.15
C LEU A 77 -7.77 3.12 12.51
N ASP A 78 -6.82 3.08 13.44
CA ASP A 78 -6.02 4.26 13.77
C ASP A 78 -5.11 4.59 12.57
N PRO A 79 -5.23 5.76 11.93
CA PRO A 79 -4.46 6.10 10.74
C PRO A 79 -2.96 6.16 10.97
N THR A 80 -2.50 6.30 12.22
CA THR A 80 -1.07 6.28 12.58
C THR A 80 -0.46 4.88 12.56
N THR A 81 -1.30 3.84 12.45
CA THR A 81 -0.85 2.44 12.36
C THR A 81 -0.59 1.98 10.92
N ILE A 82 -0.82 2.86 9.94
CA ILE A 82 -0.55 2.61 8.52
C ILE A 82 0.76 3.30 8.17
N ILE A 83 1.80 2.51 7.95
CA ILE A 83 3.17 2.96 7.70
C ILE A 83 3.45 2.71 6.22
N GLY A 84 3.74 3.77 5.47
CA GLY A 84 4.12 3.71 4.06
C GLY A 84 5.59 4.08 3.88
N GLU A 85 6.28 3.41 2.96
CA GLU A 85 7.66 3.71 2.61
C GLU A 85 7.86 5.20 2.27
N GLU A 86 7.05 5.76 1.38
CA GLU A 86 7.26 7.10 0.83
C GLU A 86 6.89 8.21 1.84
N SER A 87 5.87 7.95 2.66
CA SER A 87 5.43 8.85 3.73
C SER A 87 6.48 8.97 4.85
N GLU A 88 7.20 7.90 5.17
CA GLU A 88 8.25 7.90 6.19
C GLU A 88 9.57 8.50 5.68
N GLU A 89 9.79 8.47 4.36
CA GLU A 89 11.00 9.00 3.72
C GLU A 89 10.89 10.48 3.32
N GLY A 90 9.74 11.11 3.56
CA GLY A 90 9.56 12.55 3.51
C GLY A 90 9.09 13.07 2.15
N GLU A 91 7.80 12.94 1.87
CA GLU A 91 7.15 13.48 0.68
C GLU A 91 6.37 14.79 0.93
N THR A 92 6.42 15.70 -0.05
CA THR A 92 5.84 17.05 0.00
C THR A 92 4.34 17.06 -0.32
N GLU A 93 3.59 17.96 0.33
CA GLU A 93 2.11 18.04 0.39
C GLU A 93 1.33 18.04 -0.96
N ALA A 94 1.99 18.14 -2.10
CA ALA A 94 1.34 18.26 -3.42
C ALA A 94 0.67 16.97 -3.93
N SER A 95 1.10 15.78 -3.46
CA SER A 95 0.64 14.47 -3.96
C SER A 95 -0.77 14.07 -3.48
N GLN A 96 -1.34 14.73 -2.47
CA GLN A 96 -2.62 14.32 -1.87
C GLN A 96 -3.85 14.69 -2.72
N SER A 97 -3.81 15.76 -3.51
CA SER A 97 -4.99 16.25 -4.24
C SER A 97 -5.37 15.39 -5.45
N GLU A 98 -4.41 14.73 -6.09
CA GLU A 98 -4.65 13.90 -7.29
C GLU A 98 -5.12 12.49 -6.92
N ALA A 99 -4.66 11.94 -5.79
CA ALA A 99 -5.11 10.65 -5.28
C ALA A 99 -6.62 10.63 -4.96
N VAL A 100 -7.17 11.75 -4.47
CA VAL A 100 -8.61 11.89 -4.16
C VAL A 100 -9.49 11.78 -5.42
N GLY A 101 -8.97 12.17 -6.59
CA GLY A 101 -9.64 12.00 -7.87
C GLY A 101 -9.75 10.53 -8.29
N ALA A 102 -8.64 9.78 -8.17
CA ALA A 102 -8.58 8.35 -8.49
C ALA A 102 -9.49 7.49 -7.59
N VAL A 103 -9.60 7.83 -6.30
CA VAL A 103 -10.52 7.16 -5.35
C VAL A 103 -11.99 7.29 -5.78
N ARG A 104 -12.35 8.37 -6.49
CA ARG A 104 -13.72 8.62 -6.94
C ARG A 104 -14.13 7.76 -8.14
N ASP A 105 -13.18 7.44 -9.02
CA ASP A 105 -13.39 6.59 -10.20
C ASP A 105 -13.10 5.11 -9.93
N CYS A 106 -12.34 4.79 -8.87
CA CYS A 106 -12.22 3.44 -8.37
C CYS A 106 -13.57 2.97 -7.86
N ARG A 107 -14.27 2.30 -8.78
CA ARG A 107 -15.51 1.55 -8.61
C ARG A 107 -15.25 0.29 -7.76
N ALA A 108 -14.54 0.43 -6.64
CA ALA A 108 -14.61 -0.47 -5.51
C ALA A 108 -16.09 -0.45 -5.10
N SER A 109 -16.85 -1.35 -5.70
CA SER A 109 -18.23 -1.61 -5.36
C SER A 109 -18.23 -1.90 -3.87
N ARG A 110 -18.62 -0.90 -3.08
CA ARG A 110 -18.89 -1.02 -1.65
C ARG A 110 -19.77 -2.25 -1.47
N GLY A 111 -19.19 -3.40 -1.13
CA GLY A 111 -19.95 -4.59 -0.73
C GLY A 111 -19.85 -5.87 -1.56
N SER A 112 -18.86 -6.07 -2.46
CA SER A 112 -18.51 -7.46 -2.80
C SER A 112 -17.25 -7.86 -2.05
N PRO A 113 -17.32 -8.79 -1.07
CA PRO A 113 -16.11 -9.30 -0.44
C PRO A 113 -15.22 -9.93 -1.51
N VAL A 114 -13.91 -9.65 -1.44
CA VAL A 114 -12.89 -10.33 -2.26
C VAL A 114 -12.91 -11.84 -1.98
N PHE A 115 -13.30 -12.21 -0.75
CA PHE A 115 -13.35 -13.59 -0.29
C PHE A 115 -14.70 -14.26 -0.59
N SER A 116 -14.63 -15.51 -1.05
CA SER A 116 -15.81 -16.36 -1.15
C SER A 116 -16.37 -16.71 0.23
N GLU A 117 -17.65 -17.10 0.28
CA GLU A 117 -18.30 -17.56 1.51
C GLU A 117 -17.52 -18.69 2.19
N SER A 118 -16.90 -19.60 1.41
CA SER A 118 -16.08 -20.67 1.95
C SER A 118 -14.85 -20.15 2.71
N VAL A 119 -14.19 -19.11 2.20
CA VAL A 119 -13.05 -18.48 2.88
C VAL A 119 -13.51 -17.77 4.16
N LEU A 120 -14.62 -17.03 4.10
CA LEU A 120 -15.18 -16.36 5.28
C LEU A 120 -15.61 -17.37 6.36
N SER A 121 -16.17 -18.51 5.96
CA SER A 121 -16.56 -19.58 6.88
C SER A 121 -15.37 -20.26 7.57
N ALA A 122 -14.22 -20.34 6.89
CA ALA A 122 -13.00 -20.94 7.41
C ALA A 122 -12.12 -19.94 8.20
N TRP A 123 -12.51 -18.66 8.25
CA TRP A 123 -11.72 -17.61 8.88
C TRP A 123 -11.58 -17.85 10.40
N PRO A 124 -10.36 -17.75 10.97
CA PRO A 124 -10.14 -17.94 12.41
C PRO A 124 -10.99 -16.97 13.24
N ASN A 125 -11.69 -17.48 14.25
CA ASN A 125 -12.63 -16.66 15.04
C ASN A 125 -11.93 -15.50 15.75
N GLU A 126 -10.69 -15.72 16.19
CA GLU A 126 -9.83 -14.73 16.86
C GLU A 126 -9.41 -13.59 15.93
N LEU A 127 -9.52 -13.80 14.61
CA LEU A 127 -9.20 -12.83 13.57
C LEU A 127 -10.45 -12.31 12.86
N LYS A 128 -11.67 -12.53 13.36
CA LYS A 128 -12.87 -11.90 12.75
C LYS A 128 -13.00 -10.45 13.18
N SER A 129 -12.71 -10.15 14.44
CA SER A 129 -12.74 -8.82 15.02
C SER A 129 -11.49 -8.61 15.87
N VAL A 130 -10.67 -7.64 15.49
CA VAL A 130 -9.35 -7.39 16.09
C VAL A 130 -9.33 -5.99 16.71
N SER A 131 -8.66 -5.81 17.84
CA SER A 131 -8.50 -4.48 18.45
C SER A 131 -7.72 -3.57 17.50
N ALA A 132 -8.24 -2.38 17.21
CA ALA A 132 -7.58 -1.41 16.33
C ALA A 132 -6.17 -1.08 16.82
N SER A 133 -5.98 -0.98 18.15
CA SER A 133 -4.68 -0.69 18.78
C SER A 133 -3.66 -1.83 18.67
N SER A 134 -4.05 -3.00 18.20
CA SER A 134 -3.16 -4.16 18.03
C SER A 134 -2.71 -4.34 16.58
N LEU A 135 -3.22 -3.51 15.67
CA LEU A 135 -2.93 -3.59 14.24
C LEU A 135 -1.77 -2.65 13.89
N ALA A 136 -0.94 -3.09 12.94
CA ALA A 136 -0.07 -2.23 12.17
C ALA A 136 0.00 -2.74 10.73
N LEU A 137 -0.07 -1.81 9.78
CA LEU A 137 0.01 -2.05 8.35
C LEU A 137 1.32 -1.45 7.82
N TRP A 138 1.96 -2.19 6.93
CA TRP A 138 3.21 -1.81 6.28
C TRP A 138 2.98 -1.84 4.78
N VAL A 139 3.13 -0.69 4.13
CA VAL A 139 2.86 -0.50 2.71
C VAL A 139 4.18 -0.16 2.02
N ASP A 140 4.57 -1.04 1.11
CA ASP A 140 5.54 -0.73 0.06
C ASP A 140 4.72 -0.65 -1.24
N PRO A 141 4.49 0.56 -1.77
CA PRO A 141 3.59 0.78 -2.89
C PRO A 141 4.12 0.16 -4.19
N LEU A 142 5.44 0.05 -4.34
CA LEU A 142 6.14 -0.41 -5.53
C LEU A 142 7.52 -0.95 -5.11
N ASP A 143 7.57 -2.24 -4.75
CA ASP A 143 8.82 -2.94 -4.53
C ASP A 143 9.50 -3.21 -5.88
N GLY A 144 10.81 -2.97 -5.96
CA GLY A 144 11.57 -3.08 -7.19
C GLY A 144 11.57 -1.81 -8.06
N THR A 145 11.60 -0.61 -7.47
CA THR A 145 11.64 0.67 -8.20
C THR A 145 12.83 0.76 -9.16
N SER A 146 14.00 0.22 -8.79
CA SER A 146 15.16 0.14 -9.68
C SER A 146 14.88 -0.70 -10.93
N GLU A 147 14.23 -1.85 -10.77
CA GLU A 147 13.80 -2.73 -11.86
C GLU A 147 12.74 -2.07 -12.73
N PHE A 148 11.77 -1.39 -12.10
CA PHE A 148 10.71 -0.64 -12.78
C PHE A 148 11.29 0.43 -13.71
N THR A 149 12.24 1.23 -13.24
CA THR A 149 12.90 2.27 -14.05
C THR A 149 13.71 1.70 -15.23
N ARG A 150 14.13 0.44 -15.14
CA ARG A 150 14.86 -0.29 -16.19
C ARG A 150 13.93 -1.10 -17.11
N GLY A 151 12.61 -1.05 -16.90
CA GLY A 151 11.63 -1.81 -17.66
C GLY A 151 11.56 -3.31 -17.34
N ASN A 152 12.18 -3.75 -16.24
CA ASN A 152 12.07 -5.13 -15.76
C ASN A 152 10.81 -5.31 -14.90
N LEU A 153 9.64 -5.25 -15.55
CA LEU A 153 8.34 -5.26 -14.87
C LEU A 153 8.01 -6.57 -14.14
N GLY A 154 8.65 -7.67 -14.52
CA GLY A 154 8.39 -8.98 -13.89
C GLY A 154 8.85 -9.09 -12.44
N SER A 155 9.64 -8.12 -11.97
CA SER A 155 10.15 -8.05 -10.59
C SER A 155 9.40 -7.06 -9.72
N VAL A 156 8.44 -6.31 -10.27
CA VAL A 156 7.75 -5.23 -9.55
C VAL A 156 6.54 -5.78 -8.80
N THR A 157 6.40 -5.43 -7.52
CA THR A 157 5.26 -5.84 -6.69
C THR A 157 4.70 -4.68 -5.85
N THR A 158 3.46 -4.81 -5.39
CA THR A 158 2.88 -3.93 -4.36
C THR A 158 2.67 -4.77 -3.12
N LEU A 159 3.22 -4.35 -1.98
CA LEU A 159 3.20 -5.11 -0.74
C LEU A 159 2.36 -4.39 0.32
N ILE A 160 1.42 -5.10 0.93
CA ILE A 160 0.62 -4.60 2.06
C ILE A 160 0.64 -5.64 3.17
N GLY A 161 1.59 -5.53 4.09
CA GLY A 161 1.72 -6.42 5.23
C GLY A 161 0.85 -5.99 6.40
N ILE A 162 0.20 -6.94 7.09
CA ILE A 162 -0.62 -6.67 8.27
C ILE A 162 -0.10 -7.49 9.45
N SER A 163 0.17 -6.80 10.55
CA SER A 163 0.54 -7.43 11.83
C SER A 163 -0.57 -7.28 12.86
N VAL A 164 -0.73 -8.31 13.70
CA VAL A 164 -1.64 -8.33 14.85
C VAL A 164 -0.80 -8.65 16.08
N ASN A 165 -0.83 -7.78 17.10
CA ASN A 165 -0.02 -7.90 18.31
C ASN A 165 1.49 -8.08 18.01
N GLY A 166 2.00 -7.33 17.03
CA GLY A 166 3.41 -7.39 16.62
C GLY A 166 3.80 -8.65 15.83
N ARG A 167 2.85 -9.49 15.42
CA ARG A 167 3.10 -10.69 14.60
C ARG A 167 2.51 -10.52 13.21
N ALA A 168 3.32 -10.74 12.17
CA ALA A 168 2.84 -10.81 10.79
C ALA A 168 1.71 -11.86 10.66
N THR A 169 0.54 -11.43 10.18
CA THR A 169 -0.71 -12.21 10.24
C THR A 169 -1.40 -12.31 8.89
N ALA A 170 -1.31 -11.27 8.05
CA ALA A 170 -1.81 -11.27 6.67
C ALA A 170 -0.90 -10.43 5.76
N GLY A 171 -0.98 -10.65 4.45
CA GLY A 171 -0.23 -9.97 3.40
C GLY A 171 -0.74 -10.36 2.03
#